data_AF-A0A8S9BWJ5-F1
#
_entry.id   AF-A0A8S9BWJ5-F1
#
_cell.length_a   1.000
_cell.length_b   1.000
_cell.length_c   1.000
_cell.angle_alpha   90.00
_cell.angle_beta   90.00
_cell.angle_gamma   90.00
#
_symmetry.space_group_name_H-M   'P 1'
#
loop_
_entity.id
_entity.type
_entity.pdbx_description
1 polymer ?
#
loop_
_entity_poly.entity_id
_entity_poly.type
_entity_poly.pdbx_seq_one_letter_code
_entity_poly.pdbx_strand_id
1 'polypeptide(L)'
;MNVTNAEIPVLPTKVEVIDRLAESNGTLKPFAAPKDQVSILQYHPAFVDLIGSSPTHSLLLSTEGTSNNPFFHEACVFLPKHDEVYITSNLLQSTTSSAYPTILISRVKLHRGENDNVHKVEWAKMRPPPGIEMPNGGVNYQDGILFCAQGTSASGTGGIFYMPRGTPPKAMVTNFYGRDFNSVNDVVVSKDGCIWFTDPCYGNEQDFRQRPKLPCQVYRFDPKTGDLRVVADGFGMCNGLCFDLEETVCYITDTDQIHGDGKDLKRPATIYAFDIIMRAGAPFLVNRRVFAYAAVGFPDGIKCDLQGNVYSGCGDGVEVWNPAATLIGRILVPGGVANFCFDGKDNEGGLIGNRGIGFSITQVLGLRSPQNIYILACRSVTSGHEAVKELQKLGVKAQLDVVELDIMNDSTIINAAKYVESKYGRLDVLINNAGIASLPKSNSLQDMRENFNTTFNANITSVMAVTSTFLPLLHKSQEPKVVNVSSGRGSVTRSANSQLPPTAVVSYGVSKSALNALTVDMQRAEDAGIIDVDGKRVEKEGDGKVEFWAANPGHCKTAFNGFRGKKDPIDGAEVVVQLVLAERGKWKKGAFWEFEEGGMREVPW
;
A
#
# COMPACT_ATOMS: atom_id res chain seq x y z
N MET A 1 -14.05 27.94 4.23
CA MET A 1 -14.31 26.93 3.19
C MET A 1 -15.80 26.63 3.22
N ASN A 2 -16.51 26.85 2.12
CA ASN A 2 -17.90 26.41 2.01
C ASN A 2 -17.87 24.89 1.86
N VAL A 3 -18.46 24.16 2.80
CA VAL A 3 -18.77 22.74 2.62
C VAL A 3 -19.85 22.68 1.54
N THR A 4 -19.47 22.33 0.32
CA THR A 4 -20.42 22.09 -0.76
C THR A 4 -20.87 20.64 -0.64
N ASN A 5 -22.06 20.42 -0.09
CA ASN A 5 -22.73 19.12 -0.19
C ASN A 5 -23.13 18.93 -1.65
N ALA A 6 -22.23 18.35 -2.45
CA ALA A 6 -22.53 17.96 -3.82
C ALA A 6 -22.73 16.45 -3.86
N GLU A 7 -23.86 16.01 -4.41
CA GLU A 7 -24.06 14.62 -4.76
C GLU A 7 -23.25 14.31 -6.02
N ILE A 8 -22.43 13.27 -5.98
CA ILE A 8 -21.72 12.79 -7.17
C ILE A 8 -22.62 11.77 -7.86
N PRO A 9 -22.94 11.94 -9.16
CA PRO A 9 -23.75 10.97 -9.89
C PRO A 9 -23.01 9.64 -9.98
N VAL A 10 -23.71 8.54 -9.66
CA VAL A 10 -23.17 7.18 -9.73
C VAL A 10 -23.86 6.42 -10.86
N LEU A 11 -23.09 5.65 -11.62
CA LEU A 11 -23.60 4.84 -12.73
C LEU A 11 -23.72 3.36 -12.31
N PRO A 12 -24.94 2.81 -12.19
CA PRO A 12 -25.12 1.39 -11.87
C PRO A 12 -24.73 0.51 -13.05
N THR A 13 -24.12 -0.64 -12.76
CA THR A 13 -23.73 -1.66 -13.74
C THR A 13 -24.39 -3.00 -13.38
N LYS A 14 -24.74 -3.81 -14.39
CA LYS A 14 -25.48 -5.06 -14.17
C LYS A 14 -24.52 -6.23 -13.93
N VAL A 15 -24.86 -7.06 -12.94
CA VAL A 15 -24.12 -8.27 -12.57
C VAL A 15 -25.04 -9.49 -12.60
N GLU A 16 -24.62 -10.55 -13.28
CA GLU A 16 -25.29 -11.86 -13.26
C GLU A 16 -24.84 -12.67 -12.02
N VAL A 17 -25.78 -13.26 -11.28
CA VAL A 17 -25.47 -14.04 -10.07
C VAL A 17 -25.75 -15.53 -10.30
N ILE A 18 -24.78 -16.39 -10.05
CA ILE A 18 -24.93 -17.85 -10.06
C ILE A 18 -24.76 -18.43 -8.66
N ASP A 19 -25.81 -19.09 -8.16
CA ASP A 19 -25.80 -19.88 -6.93
C ASP A 19 -25.52 -21.35 -7.26
N ARG A 20 -24.35 -21.86 -6.87
CA ARG A 20 -23.92 -23.23 -7.21
C ARG A 20 -24.45 -24.30 -6.26
N LEU A 21 -25.19 -23.94 -5.20
CA LEU A 21 -25.70 -24.90 -4.20
C LEU A 21 -27.23 -24.90 -4.07
N ALA A 22 -27.95 -24.15 -4.90
CA ALA A 22 -29.42 -24.10 -4.93
C ALA A 22 -30.08 -25.26 -5.72
N GLU A 23 -29.45 -26.43 -5.83
CA GLU A 23 -30.11 -27.64 -6.33
C GLU A 23 -30.85 -28.36 -5.19
N SER A 24 -32.06 -27.88 -4.88
CA SER A 24 -33.16 -28.79 -4.49
C SER A 24 -34.50 -28.12 -4.80
N ASN A 25 -35.24 -28.76 -5.72
CA ASN A 25 -36.63 -28.49 -6.09
C ASN A 25 -36.96 -27.15 -6.78
N GLY A 26 -36.46 -26.99 -8.01
CA GLY A 26 -37.32 -26.77 -9.19
C GLY A 26 -38.44 -25.71 -9.15
N THR A 27 -38.26 -24.57 -8.46
CA THR A 27 -39.10 -23.38 -8.71
C THR A 27 -38.34 -22.12 -8.28
N LEU A 28 -37.83 -21.37 -9.26
CA LEU A 28 -37.31 -20.02 -9.06
C LEU A 28 -38.47 -19.12 -8.64
N LYS A 29 -38.54 -18.77 -7.35
CA LYS A 29 -39.43 -17.69 -6.90
C LYS A 29 -39.00 -16.37 -7.55
N PRO A 30 -39.94 -15.51 -7.97
CA PRO A 30 -39.60 -14.21 -8.55
C PRO A 30 -38.76 -13.41 -7.57
N PHE A 31 -37.59 -12.95 -8.02
CA PHE A 31 -36.74 -12.03 -7.27
C PHE A 31 -37.46 -10.68 -7.11
N ALA A 32 -37.60 -10.20 -5.87
CA ALA A 32 -37.64 -8.77 -5.67
C ALA A 32 -36.22 -8.25 -5.93
N ALA A 33 -36.04 -7.33 -6.87
CA ALA A 33 -34.74 -6.72 -7.12
C ALA A 33 -34.27 -6.03 -5.82
N PRO A 34 -33.09 -6.38 -5.28
CA PRO A 34 -32.57 -5.69 -4.11
C PRO A 34 -32.37 -4.21 -4.43
N LYS A 35 -32.40 -3.34 -3.42
CA LYS A 35 -32.15 -1.90 -3.61
C LYS A 35 -30.68 -1.66 -3.91
N ASP A 36 -30.31 -1.68 -5.19
CA ASP A 36 -29.01 -1.20 -5.70
C ASP A 36 -28.98 0.33 -5.64
N GLN A 37 -28.82 0.88 -4.44
CA GLN A 37 -28.91 2.31 -4.14
C GLN A 37 -27.65 2.75 -3.41
N VAL A 38 -26.59 3.06 -4.14
CA VAL A 38 -25.42 3.76 -3.58
C VAL A 38 -25.57 5.26 -3.86
N SER A 39 -25.29 6.09 -2.87
CA SER A 39 -25.22 7.55 -3.05
C SER A 39 -23.90 8.07 -2.51
N ILE A 40 -23.33 9.09 -3.13
CA ILE A 40 -22.01 9.58 -2.77
C ILE A 40 -22.12 11.04 -2.37
N LEU A 41 -21.74 11.34 -1.13
CA LEU A 41 -21.69 12.69 -0.60
C LEU A 41 -20.26 13.19 -0.62
N GLN A 42 -20.03 14.28 -1.33
CA GLN A 42 -18.77 15.00 -1.32
C GLN A 42 -18.82 16.13 -0.29
N TYR A 43 -17.79 16.23 0.56
CA TYR A 43 -17.58 17.37 1.46
C TYR A 43 -16.32 18.17 1.13
N HIS A 44 -15.37 17.56 0.41
CA HIS A 44 -14.10 18.18 0.02
C HIS A 44 -13.72 17.83 -1.44
N PRO A 45 -13.13 18.75 -2.21
CA PRO A 45 -12.68 18.51 -3.60
C PRO A 45 -11.81 17.26 -3.79
N ALA A 46 -10.88 17.02 -2.86
CA ALA A 46 -9.98 15.86 -2.88
C ALA A 46 -10.71 14.50 -2.88
N PHE A 47 -12.00 14.44 -2.52
CA PHE A 47 -12.77 13.21 -2.64
C PHE A 47 -13.03 12.83 -4.10
N VAL A 48 -13.23 13.79 -5.00
CA VAL A 48 -13.37 13.52 -6.44
C VAL A 48 -12.07 13.00 -7.03
N ASP A 49 -10.92 13.47 -6.55
CA ASP A 49 -9.61 12.94 -6.97
C ASP A 49 -9.45 11.46 -6.60
N LEU A 50 -10.18 10.99 -5.60
CA LEU A 50 -10.11 9.61 -5.09
C LEU A 50 -11.04 8.65 -5.85
N ILE A 51 -12.32 9.01 -6.00
CA ILE A 51 -13.34 8.12 -6.58
C ILE A 51 -13.69 8.45 -8.04
N GLY A 52 -13.13 9.53 -8.57
CA GLY A 52 -13.47 10.06 -9.89
C GLY A 52 -14.75 10.90 -9.90
N SER A 53 -14.99 11.59 -11.01
CA SER A 53 -16.16 12.46 -11.19
C SER A 53 -17.44 11.71 -11.60
N SER A 54 -17.34 10.42 -11.93
CA SER A 54 -18.47 9.58 -12.35
C SER A 54 -18.20 8.11 -11.99
N PRO A 55 -18.11 7.78 -10.69
CA PRO A 55 -17.87 6.42 -10.24
C PRO A 55 -19.00 5.47 -10.67
N THR A 56 -18.62 4.23 -10.95
CA THR A 56 -19.56 3.13 -11.20
C THR A 56 -19.76 2.30 -9.94
N HIS A 57 -20.94 1.72 -9.76
CA HIS A 57 -21.19 0.71 -8.75
C HIS A 57 -21.96 -0.47 -9.31
N SER A 58 -21.93 -1.58 -8.60
CA SER A 58 -22.76 -2.74 -8.87
C SER A 58 -23.05 -3.46 -7.57
N LEU A 59 -24.31 -3.84 -7.36
CA LEU A 59 -24.64 -4.85 -6.38
C LEU A 59 -24.17 -6.23 -6.86
N LEU A 60 -23.16 -6.79 -6.19
CA LEU A 60 -22.62 -8.11 -6.54
C LEU A 60 -23.55 -9.25 -6.11
N LEU A 61 -24.07 -9.18 -4.89
CA LEU A 61 -24.88 -10.23 -4.29
C LEU A 61 -25.74 -9.66 -3.16
N SER A 62 -26.99 -10.10 -3.07
CA SER A 62 -27.87 -9.81 -1.94
C SER A 62 -28.74 -11.02 -1.62
N THR A 63 -29.06 -11.20 -0.35
CA THR A 63 -29.97 -12.24 0.14
C THR A 63 -31.26 -11.67 0.72
N GLU A 64 -31.47 -10.36 0.68
CA GLU A 64 -32.63 -9.65 1.27
C GLU A 64 -33.98 -10.21 0.77
N GLY A 65 -34.04 -10.70 -0.48
CA GLY A 65 -35.24 -11.30 -1.06
C GLY A 65 -35.42 -12.80 -0.83
N THR A 66 -34.39 -13.50 -0.34
CA THR A 66 -34.37 -14.97 -0.25
C THR A 66 -34.13 -15.51 1.17
N SER A 67 -33.58 -14.69 2.06
CA SER A 67 -33.21 -15.07 3.43
C SER A 67 -33.11 -13.84 4.32
N ASN A 68 -33.58 -13.93 5.56
CA ASN A 68 -33.38 -12.90 6.57
C ASN A 68 -32.02 -13.04 7.30
N ASN A 69 -31.23 -14.06 6.98
CA ASN A 69 -29.92 -14.26 7.60
C ASN A 69 -28.89 -13.26 7.05
N PRO A 70 -28.16 -12.55 7.91
CA PRO A 70 -27.12 -11.59 7.53
C PRO A 70 -25.82 -12.29 7.10
N PHE A 71 -25.75 -12.76 5.85
CA PHE A 71 -24.59 -13.52 5.36
C PHE A 71 -23.33 -12.70 5.07
N PHE A 72 -23.43 -11.37 5.02
CA PHE A 72 -22.31 -10.48 4.71
C PHE A 72 -22.16 -9.47 5.85
N HIS A 73 -21.23 -9.73 6.77
CA HIS A 73 -21.06 -8.93 7.98
C HIS A 73 -19.60 -8.50 8.12
N GLU A 74 -18.71 -9.47 8.36
CA GLU A 74 -17.33 -9.21 8.76
C GLU A 74 -16.34 -9.81 7.76
N ALA A 75 -15.06 -9.75 8.10
CA ALA A 75 -13.97 -10.05 7.20
C ALA A 75 -14.04 -9.16 5.95
N CYS A 76 -14.48 -9.70 4.81
CA CYS A 76 -14.25 -9.12 3.49
C CYS A 76 -12.76 -9.20 3.12
N VAL A 77 -12.30 -10.41 2.84
CA VAL A 77 -10.92 -10.68 2.41
C VAL A 77 -10.92 -10.98 0.93
N PHE A 78 -10.31 -10.10 0.15
CA PHE A 78 -10.08 -10.34 -1.26
C PHE A 78 -8.75 -11.06 -1.49
N LEU A 79 -8.76 -12.07 -2.36
CA LEU A 79 -7.59 -12.81 -2.84
C LEU A 79 -7.37 -12.50 -4.33
N PRO A 80 -6.57 -11.48 -4.68
CA PRO A 80 -6.45 -11.01 -6.06
C PRO A 80 -5.93 -12.04 -7.07
N LYS A 81 -4.99 -12.93 -6.71
CA LYS A 81 -4.60 -14.07 -7.56
C LYS A 81 -5.77 -14.92 -8.05
N HIS A 82 -6.88 -14.90 -7.33
CA HIS A 82 -8.03 -15.72 -7.59
C HIS A 82 -9.28 -14.91 -7.91
N ASP A 83 -9.26 -13.58 -7.84
CA ASP A 83 -10.45 -12.73 -8.01
C ASP A 83 -11.62 -13.26 -7.15
N GLU A 84 -11.32 -13.58 -5.89
CA GLU A 84 -12.26 -14.17 -4.93
C GLU A 84 -12.35 -13.30 -3.67
N VAL A 85 -13.58 -13.06 -3.18
CA VAL A 85 -13.86 -12.40 -1.91
C VAL A 85 -14.39 -13.43 -0.91
N TYR A 86 -13.86 -13.43 0.30
CA TYR A 86 -14.33 -14.24 1.42
C TYR A 86 -14.95 -13.32 2.48
N ILE A 87 -16.15 -13.65 2.92
CA ILE A 87 -16.95 -12.82 3.84
C ILE A 87 -17.51 -13.72 4.91
N THR A 88 -17.53 -13.27 6.16
CA THR A 88 -18.16 -13.99 7.27
C THR A 88 -19.56 -13.43 7.51
N SER A 89 -20.50 -14.31 7.85
CA SER A 89 -21.84 -13.90 8.25
C SER A 89 -21.84 -13.26 9.64
N ASN A 90 -22.93 -12.59 10.02
CA ASN A 90 -23.18 -12.34 11.43
C ASN A 90 -23.51 -13.67 12.14
N LEU A 91 -23.64 -13.64 13.46
CA LEU A 91 -24.07 -14.76 14.29
C LEU A 91 -25.43 -15.29 13.80
N LEU A 92 -25.43 -16.51 13.26
CA LEU A 92 -26.66 -17.19 12.83
C LEU A 92 -27.18 -18.07 13.96
N GLN A 93 -28.38 -17.74 14.43
CA GLN A 93 -29.08 -18.52 15.43
C GLN A 93 -29.52 -19.87 14.86
N SER A 94 -29.41 -20.92 15.67
CA SER A 94 -29.94 -22.23 15.31
C SER A 94 -31.47 -22.22 15.31
N THR A 95 -32.07 -22.97 14.38
CA THR A 95 -33.53 -23.19 14.34
C THR A 95 -34.02 -24.20 15.39
N THR A 96 -33.10 -24.87 16.08
CA THR A 96 -33.39 -25.79 17.19
C THR A 96 -32.64 -25.36 18.45
N SER A 97 -33.31 -25.42 19.60
CA SER A 97 -32.78 -25.01 20.92
C SER A 97 -31.57 -25.81 21.41
N SER A 98 -31.20 -26.88 20.71
CA SER A 98 -30.08 -27.77 21.07
C SER A 98 -28.82 -27.56 20.25
N ALA A 99 -28.85 -26.74 19.18
CA ALA A 99 -27.69 -26.49 18.35
C ALA A 99 -27.11 -25.09 18.63
N TYR A 100 -25.78 -25.04 18.76
CA TYR A 100 -25.05 -23.80 18.99
C TYR A 100 -25.17 -22.85 17.79
N PRO A 101 -25.12 -21.53 18.02
CA PRO A 101 -25.07 -20.57 16.94
C PRO A 101 -23.80 -20.77 16.11
N THR A 102 -23.80 -20.28 14.88
CA THR A 102 -22.68 -20.46 13.94
C THR A 102 -22.46 -19.21 13.11
N ILE A 103 -21.23 -19.02 12.65
CA ILE A 103 -20.90 -18.06 11.60
C ILE A 103 -20.48 -18.86 10.36
N LEU A 104 -21.00 -18.50 9.20
CA LEU A 104 -20.65 -19.13 7.93
C LEU A 104 -19.64 -18.28 7.16
N ILE A 105 -18.92 -18.93 6.25
CA ILE A 105 -18.02 -18.26 5.30
C ILE A 105 -18.68 -18.28 3.93
N SER A 106 -18.89 -17.11 3.35
CA SER A 106 -19.28 -16.93 1.96
C SER A 106 -18.03 -16.73 1.10
N ARG A 107 -17.89 -17.53 0.04
CA ARG A 107 -16.89 -17.35 -1.01
C ARG A 107 -17.59 -16.82 -2.25
N VAL A 108 -17.16 -15.68 -2.76
CA VAL A 108 -17.69 -15.03 -3.97
C VAL A 108 -16.57 -14.93 -4.99
N LYS A 109 -16.70 -15.65 -6.10
CA LYS A 109 -15.80 -15.59 -7.25
C LYS A 109 -16.31 -14.53 -8.22
N LEU A 110 -15.42 -13.64 -8.64
CA LEU A 110 -15.72 -12.54 -9.54
C LEU A 110 -15.35 -12.92 -10.98
N HIS A 111 -16.17 -12.49 -11.94
CA HIS A 111 -15.90 -12.55 -13.37
C HIS A 111 -16.04 -11.15 -13.97
N ARG A 112 -14.96 -10.68 -14.59
CA ARG A 112 -14.81 -9.30 -15.05
C ARG A 112 -14.71 -9.20 -16.57
N GLY A 113 -15.22 -8.11 -17.11
CA GLY A 113 -15.17 -7.81 -18.55
C GLY A 113 -13.89 -7.08 -18.94
N GLU A 114 -13.80 -6.63 -20.20
CA GLU A 114 -12.64 -5.92 -20.74
C GLU A 114 -12.36 -4.57 -20.04
N ASN A 115 -13.37 -3.97 -19.42
CA ASN A 115 -13.27 -2.73 -18.63
C ASN A 115 -13.02 -2.97 -17.13
N ASP A 116 -12.63 -4.19 -16.75
CA ASP A 116 -12.43 -4.66 -15.36
C ASP A 116 -13.67 -4.64 -14.44
N ASN A 117 -14.83 -4.19 -14.96
CA ASN A 117 -16.09 -4.27 -14.24
C ASN A 117 -16.52 -5.73 -14.08
N VAL A 118 -17.03 -6.06 -12.89
CA VAL A 118 -17.65 -7.36 -12.63
C VAL A 118 -18.95 -7.41 -13.42
N HIS A 119 -19.10 -8.41 -14.27
CA HIS A 119 -20.35 -8.66 -15.00
C HIS A 119 -21.05 -9.92 -14.50
N LYS A 120 -20.35 -10.77 -13.75
CA LYS A 120 -20.90 -12.01 -13.21
C LYS A 120 -20.19 -12.42 -11.92
N VAL A 121 -20.93 -13.03 -11.00
CA VAL A 121 -20.39 -13.64 -9.79
C VAL A 121 -20.89 -15.07 -9.62
N GLU A 122 -20.05 -15.90 -9.03
CA GLU A 122 -20.41 -17.24 -8.55
C GLU A 122 -20.18 -17.27 -7.06
N TRP A 123 -21.15 -17.76 -6.29
CA TRP A 123 -20.99 -17.80 -4.84
C TRP A 123 -21.37 -19.13 -4.22
N ALA A 124 -20.78 -19.40 -3.06
CA ALA A 124 -21.11 -20.54 -2.21
C ALA A 124 -20.96 -20.16 -0.74
N LYS A 125 -21.86 -20.69 0.09
CA LYS A 125 -21.74 -20.67 1.55
C LYS A 125 -21.04 -21.94 2.03
N MET A 126 -20.17 -21.80 3.01
CA MET A 126 -19.39 -22.87 3.57
C MET A 126 -19.51 -22.85 5.09
N ARG A 127 -19.57 -24.03 5.70
CA ARG A 127 -19.33 -24.14 7.14
C ARG A 127 -17.85 -23.88 7.40
N PRO A 128 -17.48 -23.24 8.53
CA PRO A 128 -16.09 -23.11 8.90
C PRO A 128 -15.43 -24.49 8.98
N PRO A 129 -14.20 -24.64 8.45
CA PRO A 129 -13.45 -25.87 8.64
C PRO A 129 -13.11 -26.09 10.13
N PRO A 130 -12.97 -27.34 10.58
CA PRO A 130 -12.54 -27.62 11.96
C PRO A 130 -11.28 -26.85 12.33
N GLY A 131 -11.31 -26.20 13.49
CA GLY A 131 -10.21 -25.36 13.98
C GLY A 131 -10.40 -23.86 13.73
N ILE A 132 -11.39 -23.43 12.96
CA ILE A 132 -11.76 -22.00 12.86
C ILE A 132 -13.18 -21.83 13.43
N GLU A 133 -13.28 -21.92 14.74
CA GLU A 133 -14.57 -21.79 15.44
C GLU A 133 -15.01 -20.33 15.45
N MET A 134 -16.25 -20.07 15.00
CA MET A 134 -16.84 -18.72 14.98
C MET A 134 -15.94 -17.69 14.26
N PRO A 135 -15.64 -17.86 12.96
CA PRO A 135 -14.78 -16.93 12.24
C PRO A 135 -15.44 -15.55 12.16
N ASN A 136 -14.72 -14.48 12.47
CA ASN A 136 -15.21 -13.10 12.35
C ASN A 136 -14.39 -12.31 11.34
N GLY A 137 -13.41 -11.51 11.76
CA GLY A 137 -12.52 -10.77 10.87
C GLY A 137 -11.46 -11.65 10.20
N GLY A 138 -10.78 -11.08 9.21
CA GLY A 138 -9.70 -11.77 8.53
C GLY A 138 -8.88 -10.86 7.62
N VAL A 139 -7.73 -11.35 7.18
CA VAL A 139 -6.82 -10.66 6.26
C VAL A 139 -6.16 -11.65 5.31
N ASN A 140 -5.90 -11.22 4.08
CA ASN A 140 -5.13 -12.00 3.13
C ASN A 140 -3.72 -12.24 3.69
N TYR A 141 -3.26 -13.50 3.64
CA TYR A 141 -1.97 -13.87 4.19
C TYR A 141 -1.36 -15.01 3.39
N GLN A 142 -0.17 -14.78 2.86
CA GLN A 142 0.49 -15.70 1.92
C GLN A 142 -0.44 -16.02 0.73
N ASP A 143 -0.80 -17.28 0.52
CA ASP A 143 -1.73 -17.73 -0.53
C ASP A 143 -3.13 -18.04 0.03
N GLY A 144 -3.41 -17.65 1.28
CA GLY A 144 -4.65 -17.95 1.99
C GLY A 144 -5.12 -16.78 2.86
N ILE A 145 -5.78 -17.10 3.97
CA ILE A 145 -6.43 -16.12 4.85
C ILE A 145 -6.05 -16.38 6.30
N LEU A 146 -5.67 -15.34 7.04
CA LEU A 146 -5.71 -15.38 8.50
C LEU A 146 -7.11 -15.00 8.96
N PHE A 147 -7.74 -15.86 9.75
CA PHE A 147 -9.03 -15.59 10.38
C PHE A 147 -8.86 -15.35 11.86
N CYS A 148 -9.64 -14.40 12.37
CA CYS A 148 -9.99 -14.31 13.77
C CYS A 148 -11.07 -15.35 14.08
N ALA A 149 -10.70 -16.42 14.79
CA ALA A 149 -11.66 -17.35 15.37
C ALA A 149 -12.08 -16.81 16.73
N GLN A 150 -13.33 -16.39 16.87
CA GLN A 150 -13.83 -15.86 18.15
C GLN A 150 -13.88 -16.95 19.22
N GLY A 151 -13.96 -18.23 18.82
CA GLY A 151 -13.99 -19.39 19.70
C GLY A 151 -15.38 -19.74 20.22
N THR A 152 -15.42 -20.73 21.13
CA THR A 152 -16.63 -21.18 21.83
C THR A 152 -16.44 -21.10 23.35
N SER A 153 -17.39 -21.65 24.12
CA SER A 153 -17.26 -21.79 25.58
C SER A 153 -16.07 -22.66 26.02
N ALA A 154 -15.51 -23.49 25.13
CA ALA A 154 -14.32 -24.29 25.42
C ALA A 154 -13.03 -23.45 25.33
N SER A 155 -12.11 -23.67 26.26
CA SER A 155 -10.78 -23.02 26.29
C SER A 155 -9.93 -23.40 25.06
N GLY A 156 -9.07 -22.49 24.60
CA GLY A 156 -8.17 -22.70 23.47
C GLY A 156 -8.82 -22.73 22.07
N THR A 157 -10.13 -22.47 21.97
CA THR A 157 -10.85 -22.48 20.68
C THR A 157 -10.85 -21.14 19.96
N GLY A 158 -10.55 -20.04 20.66
CA GLY A 158 -10.41 -18.70 20.07
C GLY A 158 -8.96 -18.35 19.76
N GLY A 159 -8.75 -17.45 18.81
CA GLY A 159 -7.41 -16.97 18.42
C GLY A 159 -7.26 -16.73 16.93
N ILE A 160 -6.02 -16.64 16.48
CA ILE A 160 -5.70 -16.42 15.06
C ILE A 160 -5.36 -17.75 14.40
N PHE A 161 -6.01 -18.03 13.28
CA PHE A 161 -5.84 -19.25 12.50
C PHE A 161 -5.54 -18.93 11.04
N TYR A 162 -4.52 -19.59 10.48
CA TYR A 162 -4.21 -19.51 9.07
C TYR A 162 -4.96 -20.60 8.32
N MET A 163 -5.79 -20.20 7.35
CA MET A 163 -6.47 -21.06 6.40
C MET A 163 -5.74 -21.01 5.04
N PRO A 164 -4.76 -21.89 4.79
CA PRO A 164 -4.19 -22.07 3.46
C PRO A 164 -5.22 -22.64 2.48
N ARG A 165 -5.03 -22.45 1.17
CA ARG A 165 -5.85 -23.13 0.17
C ARG A 165 -5.56 -24.62 0.13
N GLY A 166 -6.63 -25.42 0.03
CA GLY A 166 -6.56 -26.86 -0.22
C GLY A 166 -5.99 -27.71 0.92
N THR A 167 -5.66 -27.11 2.06
CA THR A 167 -5.10 -27.80 3.23
C THR A 167 -5.83 -27.37 4.51
N PRO A 168 -5.79 -28.19 5.58
CA PRO A 168 -6.48 -27.85 6.83
C PRO A 168 -5.95 -26.57 7.49
N PRO A 169 -6.79 -25.83 8.24
CA PRO A 169 -6.36 -24.66 9.01
C PRO A 169 -5.26 -24.98 10.02
N LYS A 170 -4.40 -23.99 10.28
CA LYS A 170 -3.32 -24.03 11.27
C LYS A 170 -3.51 -22.95 12.32
N ALA A 171 -3.52 -23.33 13.59
CA ALA A 171 -3.49 -22.37 14.70
C ALA A 171 -2.16 -21.57 14.70
N MET A 172 -2.26 -20.25 14.78
CA MET A 172 -1.11 -19.35 14.89
C MET A 172 -0.87 -18.97 16.36
N VAL A 173 -1.92 -18.52 17.05
CA VAL A 173 -1.90 -18.18 18.48
C VAL A 173 -3.32 -18.29 19.05
N THR A 174 -3.48 -18.92 20.23
CA THR A 174 -4.81 -19.22 20.80
C THR A 174 -5.04 -18.71 22.23
N ASN A 175 -3.99 -18.22 22.88
CA ASN A 175 -4.08 -17.68 24.24
C ASN A 175 -2.93 -16.70 24.52
N PHE A 176 -3.13 -15.85 25.52
CA PHE A 176 -2.11 -14.96 26.07
C PHE A 176 -1.55 -15.55 27.37
N TYR A 177 -0.44 -16.29 27.26
CA TYR A 177 0.26 -16.92 28.39
C TYR A 177 -0.67 -17.76 29.28
N GLY A 178 -1.46 -18.64 28.67
CA GLY A 178 -2.41 -19.54 29.35
C GLY A 178 -3.78 -18.92 29.65
N ARG A 179 -4.00 -17.64 29.33
CA ARG A 179 -5.32 -17.00 29.39
C ARG A 179 -5.94 -16.96 28.01
N ASP A 180 -7.12 -17.56 27.86
CA ASP A 180 -7.86 -17.47 26.61
C ASP A 180 -8.10 -16.00 26.23
N PHE A 181 -7.97 -15.70 24.93
CA PHE A 181 -8.49 -14.46 24.37
C PHE A 181 -10.00 -14.35 24.62
N ASN A 182 -10.55 -13.14 24.55
CA ASN A 182 -11.97 -12.88 24.74
C ASN A 182 -12.76 -13.38 23.51
N SER A 183 -12.67 -12.65 22.41
CA SER A 183 -13.29 -12.96 21.12
C SER A 183 -12.61 -12.11 20.06
N VAL A 184 -11.41 -12.53 19.63
CA VAL A 184 -10.60 -11.80 18.66
C VAL A 184 -11.46 -11.38 17.45
N ASN A 185 -11.32 -10.13 17.02
CA ASN A 185 -12.23 -9.56 16.04
C ASN A 185 -11.52 -9.27 14.72
N ASP A 186 -10.66 -8.26 14.66
CA ASP A 186 -9.93 -7.90 13.45
C ASP A 186 -8.44 -8.24 13.52
N VAL A 187 -7.84 -8.47 12.36
CA VAL A 187 -6.44 -8.83 12.21
C VAL A 187 -5.82 -8.14 11.01
N VAL A 188 -4.57 -7.70 11.16
CA VAL A 188 -3.72 -7.19 10.08
C VAL A 188 -2.32 -7.78 10.22
N VAL A 189 -1.55 -7.76 9.12
CA VAL A 189 -0.15 -8.21 9.10
C VAL A 189 0.73 -7.04 8.74
N SER A 190 1.71 -6.74 9.60
CA SER A 190 2.70 -5.70 9.32
C SER A 190 3.78 -6.18 8.35
N LYS A 191 4.52 -5.25 7.74
CA LYS A 191 5.58 -5.51 6.74
C LYS A 191 6.69 -6.43 7.25
N ASP A 192 6.94 -6.45 8.56
CA ASP A 192 7.89 -7.36 9.20
C ASP A 192 7.39 -8.83 9.29
N GLY A 193 6.13 -9.06 8.92
CA GLY A 193 5.44 -10.34 8.95
C GLY A 193 4.75 -10.64 10.29
N CYS A 194 4.70 -9.69 11.22
CA CYS A 194 4.01 -9.86 12.49
C CYS A 194 2.51 -9.63 12.37
N ILE A 195 1.76 -10.35 13.18
CA ILE A 195 0.30 -10.37 13.17
C ILE A 195 -0.20 -9.48 14.31
N TRP A 196 -1.03 -8.50 13.98
CA TRP A 196 -1.65 -7.60 14.95
C TRP A 196 -3.15 -7.81 14.95
N PHE A 197 -3.77 -7.87 16.12
CA PHE A 197 -5.20 -8.17 16.22
C PHE A 197 -5.85 -7.56 17.46
N THR A 198 -7.15 -7.33 17.37
CA THR A 198 -7.99 -6.83 18.46
C THR A 198 -8.71 -7.95 19.19
N ASP A 199 -8.97 -7.77 20.49
CA ASP A 199 -9.64 -8.76 21.35
C ASP A 199 -10.77 -8.16 22.20
N PRO A 200 -11.86 -7.68 21.56
CA PRO A 200 -13.05 -7.23 22.27
C PRO A 200 -13.79 -8.41 22.92
N CYS A 201 -14.78 -8.12 23.76
CA CYS A 201 -15.54 -9.14 24.50
C CYS A 201 -16.91 -9.49 23.92
N TYR A 202 -17.16 -9.18 22.63
CA TYR A 202 -18.42 -9.46 21.94
C TYR A 202 -18.97 -10.86 22.15
N GLY A 203 -18.11 -11.89 22.05
CA GLY A 203 -18.59 -13.27 22.18
C GLY A 203 -19.21 -13.57 23.53
N ASN A 204 -18.80 -12.88 24.59
CA ASN A 204 -19.43 -13.01 25.90
C ASN A 204 -20.73 -12.22 25.99
N GLU A 205 -20.79 -11.01 25.43
CA GLU A 205 -22.03 -10.22 25.36
C GLU A 205 -23.10 -10.87 24.47
N GLN A 206 -22.68 -11.71 23.53
CA GLN A 206 -23.54 -12.49 22.64
C GLN A 206 -23.78 -13.93 23.13
N ASP A 207 -23.42 -14.24 24.38
CA ASP A 207 -23.70 -15.50 25.07
C ASP A 207 -23.12 -16.79 24.44
N PHE A 208 -22.05 -16.71 23.63
CA PHE A 208 -21.37 -17.91 23.09
C PHE A 208 -19.92 -18.09 23.56
N ARG A 209 -19.37 -17.12 24.31
CA ARG A 209 -18.06 -17.21 24.98
C ARG A 209 -18.18 -17.10 26.50
N GLN A 210 -17.21 -17.74 27.16
CA GLN A 210 -17.00 -17.59 28.59
C GLN A 210 -16.72 -16.13 28.96
N ARG A 211 -16.90 -15.81 30.24
CA ARG A 211 -16.56 -14.48 30.79
C ARG A 211 -15.10 -14.11 30.46
N PRO A 212 -14.84 -12.88 29.95
CA PRO A 212 -13.50 -12.38 29.64
C PRO A 212 -12.51 -12.57 30.79
N LYS A 213 -11.30 -13.02 30.45
CA LYS A 213 -10.15 -13.15 31.38
C LYS A 213 -9.07 -12.09 31.10
N LEU A 214 -9.29 -11.27 30.07
CA LEU A 214 -8.39 -10.23 29.59
C LEU A 214 -9.21 -8.95 29.34
N PRO A 215 -8.63 -7.74 29.51
CA PRO A 215 -9.23 -6.50 29.03
C PRO A 215 -9.44 -6.50 27.50
N CYS A 216 -10.31 -5.62 27.01
CA CYS A 216 -10.37 -5.29 25.58
C CYS A 216 -9.08 -4.55 25.19
N GLN A 217 -8.22 -5.20 24.41
CA GLN A 217 -6.89 -4.69 24.07
C GLN A 217 -6.39 -5.23 22.73
N VAL A 218 -5.31 -4.62 22.23
CA VAL A 218 -4.68 -4.95 20.95
C VAL A 218 -3.37 -5.68 21.19
N TYR A 219 -3.15 -6.74 20.44
CA TYR A 219 -1.97 -7.60 20.56
C TYR A 219 -1.13 -7.57 19.28
N ARG A 220 0.16 -7.86 19.44
CA ARG A 220 1.09 -8.20 18.37
C ARG A 220 1.70 -9.56 18.64
N PHE A 221 1.73 -10.40 17.62
CA PHE A 221 2.33 -11.72 17.61
C PHE A 221 3.36 -11.84 16.50
N ASP A 222 4.58 -12.21 16.82
CA ASP A 222 5.61 -12.56 15.85
C ASP A 222 5.65 -14.08 15.65
N PRO A 223 5.22 -14.60 14.49
CA PRO A 223 5.18 -16.03 14.23
C PRO A 223 6.58 -16.67 14.12
N LYS A 224 7.65 -15.89 13.94
CA LYS A 224 9.03 -16.39 13.82
C LYS A 224 9.66 -16.65 15.19
N THR A 225 9.42 -15.74 16.14
CA THR A 225 10.03 -15.78 17.47
C THR A 225 9.09 -16.31 18.55
N GLY A 226 7.78 -16.25 18.31
CA GLY A 226 6.77 -16.51 19.33
C GLY A 226 6.52 -15.32 20.26
N ASP A 227 7.14 -14.15 20.01
CA ASP A 227 6.90 -12.93 20.80
C ASP A 227 5.42 -12.52 20.70
N LEU A 228 4.73 -12.54 21.84
CA LEU A 228 3.33 -12.17 21.96
C LEU A 228 3.18 -11.12 23.06
N ARG A 229 2.67 -9.94 22.71
CA ARG A 229 2.48 -8.88 23.69
C ARG A 229 1.29 -7.98 23.37
N VAL A 230 0.78 -7.34 24.42
CA VAL A 230 -0.16 -6.23 24.32
C VAL A 230 0.60 -5.01 23.81
N VAL A 231 0.01 -4.32 22.83
CA VAL A 231 0.60 -3.13 22.17
C VAL A 231 -0.24 -1.87 22.37
N ALA A 232 -1.53 -2.00 22.69
CA ALA A 232 -2.38 -0.90 23.13
C ALA A 232 -3.55 -1.41 23.99
N ASP A 233 -3.99 -0.59 24.94
CA ASP A 233 -5.09 -0.83 25.87
C ASP A 233 -5.95 0.44 26.08
N GLY A 234 -6.90 0.37 27.01
CA GLY A 234 -7.77 1.51 27.36
C GLY A 234 -8.89 1.78 26.35
N PHE A 235 -9.34 0.75 25.64
CA PHE A 235 -10.52 0.78 24.79
C PHE A 235 -11.73 0.23 25.53
N GLY A 236 -12.93 0.69 25.14
CA GLY A 236 -14.15 0.03 25.56
C GLY A 236 -14.36 -1.27 24.76
N MET A 237 -14.41 -1.13 23.43
CA MET A 237 -14.47 -2.23 22.48
C MET A 237 -13.53 -1.96 21.30
N CYS A 238 -12.26 -2.39 21.43
CA CYS A 238 -11.33 -2.31 20.30
C CYS A 238 -11.81 -3.23 19.17
N ASN A 239 -11.95 -2.69 17.96
CA ASN A 239 -12.50 -3.44 16.83
C ASN A 239 -11.55 -3.43 15.63
N GLY A 240 -11.80 -2.61 14.60
CA GLY A 240 -10.95 -2.47 13.43
C GLY A 240 -9.56 -1.94 13.74
N LEU A 241 -8.55 -2.42 13.02
CA LEU A 241 -7.21 -1.82 13.01
C LEU A 241 -6.60 -1.80 11.60
N CYS A 242 -5.81 -0.77 11.31
CA CYS A 242 -4.98 -0.71 10.10
C CYS A 242 -3.75 0.19 10.29
N PHE A 243 -2.78 0.08 9.39
CA PHE A 243 -1.61 0.96 9.34
C PHE A 243 -1.72 1.95 8.19
N ASP A 244 -1.06 3.09 8.31
CA ASP A 244 -0.70 3.87 7.13
C ASP A 244 0.34 3.13 6.27
N LEU A 245 0.56 3.62 5.05
CA LEU A 245 1.44 2.96 4.08
C LEU A 245 2.85 2.70 4.61
N GLU A 246 3.41 3.62 5.40
CA GLU A 246 4.78 3.52 5.94
C GLU A 246 4.86 2.83 7.31
N GLU A 247 3.74 2.37 7.86
CA GLU A 247 3.64 1.83 9.23
C GLU A 247 4.23 2.77 10.29
N THR A 248 3.99 4.07 10.10
CA THR A 248 4.34 5.12 11.05
C THR A 248 3.16 5.47 11.97
N VAL A 249 1.93 5.15 11.55
CA VAL A 249 0.70 5.36 12.31
C VAL A 249 -0.14 4.08 12.29
N CYS A 250 -0.62 3.66 13.46
CA CYS A 250 -1.65 2.65 13.60
C CYS A 250 -2.98 3.32 13.94
N TYR A 251 -4.03 3.01 13.18
CA TYR A 251 -5.39 3.42 13.45
C TYR A 251 -6.15 2.26 14.06
N ILE A 252 -6.86 2.51 15.17
CA ILE A 252 -7.67 1.50 15.87
C ILE A 252 -9.03 2.11 16.17
N THR A 253 -10.10 1.37 15.83
CA THR A 253 -11.47 1.80 16.12
C THR A 253 -11.93 1.33 17.50
N ASP A 254 -12.77 2.15 18.12
CA ASP A 254 -13.44 1.89 19.39
C ASP A 254 -14.95 2.03 19.18
N THR A 255 -15.64 0.90 19.32
CA THR A 255 -17.06 0.70 18.99
C THR A 255 -17.93 0.53 20.23
N ASP A 256 -17.43 0.95 21.40
CA ASP A 256 -18.09 0.87 22.71
C ASP A 256 -19.47 1.56 22.76
N GLN A 257 -19.85 2.33 21.74
CA GLN A 257 -21.22 2.83 21.59
C GLN A 257 -22.27 1.70 21.51
N ILE A 258 -21.89 0.48 21.10
CA ILE A 258 -22.78 -0.69 21.04
C ILE A 258 -22.31 -1.81 21.97
N HIS A 259 -23.26 -2.34 22.76
CA HIS A 259 -23.09 -3.49 23.63
C HIS A 259 -24.29 -4.43 23.55
N GLY A 260 -24.19 -5.61 24.17
CA GLY A 260 -25.29 -6.57 24.30
C GLY A 260 -26.58 -6.02 24.93
N ASP A 261 -26.51 -4.91 25.69
CA ASP A 261 -27.67 -4.23 26.30
C ASP A 261 -28.23 -3.06 25.45
N GLY A 262 -27.65 -2.81 24.28
CA GLY A 262 -28.10 -1.80 23.33
C GLY A 262 -27.06 -0.70 23.07
N LYS A 263 -27.55 0.48 22.68
CA LYS A 263 -26.73 1.59 22.20
C LYS A 263 -26.65 2.72 23.22
N ASP A 264 -25.45 3.15 23.58
CA ASP A 264 -25.19 4.31 24.47
C ASP A 264 -24.36 5.38 23.76
N LEU A 265 -25.02 6.48 23.37
CA LEU A 265 -24.39 7.58 22.63
C LEU A 265 -23.31 8.35 23.44
N LYS A 266 -23.15 8.07 24.73
CA LYS A 266 -22.09 8.66 25.56
C LYS A 266 -20.77 7.89 25.49
N ARG A 267 -20.77 6.71 24.87
CA ARG A 267 -19.60 5.84 24.72
C ARG A 267 -18.89 6.03 23.37
N PRO A 268 -17.61 5.64 23.27
CA PRO A 268 -16.82 5.77 22.06
C PRO A 268 -17.48 5.25 20.78
N ALA A 269 -17.46 6.09 19.74
CA ALA A 269 -17.68 5.75 18.34
C ALA A 269 -16.54 6.38 17.52
N THR A 270 -15.31 5.97 17.85
CA THR A 270 -14.11 6.79 17.61
C THR A 270 -12.99 5.99 17.00
N ILE A 271 -12.28 6.59 16.04
CA ILE A 271 -11.02 6.10 15.50
C ILE A 271 -9.89 6.81 16.25
N TYR A 272 -9.00 6.05 16.88
CA TYR A 272 -7.79 6.54 17.51
C TYR A 272 -6.58 6.30 16.60
N ALA A 273 -5.67 7.27 16.55
CA ALA A 273 -4.36 7.12 15.92
C ALA A 273 -3.27 6.98 16.98
N PHE A 274 -2.27 6.17 16.69
CA PHE A 274 -1.08 5.94 17.49
C PHE A 274 0.14 6.07 16.61
N ASP A 275 1.15 6.80 17.05
CA ASP A 275 2.44 6.80 16.37
C ASP A 275 3.16 5.47 16.69
N ILE A 276 3.82 4.91 15.68
CA ILE A 276 4.64 3.72 15.85
C ILE A 276 6.09 4.15 16.01
N ILE A 277 6.68 3.83 17.15
CA ILE A 277 8.10 4.08 17.42
C ILE A 277 8.83 2.76 17.68
N MET A 278 10.11 2.69 17.32
CA MET A 278 10.95 1.54 17.66
C MET A 278 11.64 1.79 19.00
N ARG A 279 11.50 0.86 19.95
CA ARG A 279 12.29 0.82 21.19
C ARG A 279 12.89 -0.55 21.38
N ALA A 280 14.21 -0.59 21.62
CA ALA A 280 14.96 -1.84 21.77
C ALA A 280 14.71 -2.85 20.63
N GLY A 281 14.55 -2.37 19.40
CA GLY A 281 14.31 -3.23 18.23
C GLY A 281 12.87 -3.70 18.05
N ALA A 282 11.91 -3.29 18.90
CA ALA A 282 10.50 -3.66 18.79
C ALA A 282 9.59 -2.44 18.57
N PRO A 283 8.48 -2.56 17.82
CA PRO A 283 7.53 -1.45 17.62
C PRO A 283 6.67 -1.19 18.86
N PHE A 284 6.37 0.07 19.17
CA PHE A 284 5.49 0.49 20.27
C PHE A 284 4.50 1.52 19.75
N LEU A 285 3.24 1.38 20.16
CA LEU A 285 2.21 2.39 19.94
C LEU A 285 2.32 3.45 21.03
N VAL A 286 2.45 4.72 20.62
CA VAL A 286 2.52 5.87 21.52
C VAL A 286 1.63 7.01 21.00
N ASN A 287 1.50 8.08 21.80
CA ASN A 287 0.77 9.29 21.40
C ASN A 287 -0.66 9.03 20.91
N ARG A 288 -1.41 8.21 21.68
CA ARG A 288 -2.84 7.99 21.43
C ARG A 288 -3.55 9.33 21.28
N ARG A 289 -4.25 9.51 20.17
CA ARG A 289 -5.04 10.70 19.89
C ARG A 289 -6.32 10.33 19.16
N VAL A 290 -7.36 11.12 19.35
CA VAL A 290 -8.55 11.02 18.48
C VAL A 290 -8.11 11.39 17.07
N PHE A 291 -8.37 10.49 16.13
CA PHE A 291 -8.25 10.78 14.71
C PHE A 291 -9.60 11.22 14.18
N ALA A 292 -10.64 10.39 14.30
CA ALA A 292 -11.97 10.71 13.81
C ALA A 292 -13.06 10.20 14.75
N TYR A 293 -14.23 10.84 14.69
CA TYR A 293 -15.47 10.36 15.32
C TYR A 293 -16.47 10.10 14.21
N ALA A 294 -17.11 8.92 14.19
CA ALA A 294 -18.03 8.54 13.12
C ALA A 294 -19.23 9.50 13.10
N ALA A 295 -19.61 10.01 11.92
CA ALA A 295 -20.74 10.93 11.82
C ALA A 295 -22.07 10.21 12.06
N VAL A 296 -22.18 8.94 11.63
CA VAL A 296 -23.35 8.09 11.90
C VAL A 296 -22.92 6.70 12.37
N GLY A 297 -23.47 6.26 13.50
CA GLY A 297 -23.16 4.95 14.07
C GLY A 297 -21.78 4.93 14.73
N PHE A 298 -21.03 3.87 14.47
CA PHE A 298 -19.70 3.64 15.01
C PHE A 298 -18.76 3.12 13.90
N PRO A 299 -17.45 3.39 14.00
CA PRO A 299 -16.48 2.97 12.99
C PRO A 299 -16.08 1.51 13.22
N ASP A 300 -16.47 0.63 12.32
CA ASP A 300 -16.23 -0.81 12.41
C ASP A 300 -14.99 -1.19 11.59
N GLY A 301 -15.13 -1.96 10.50
CA GLY A 301 -14.04 -2.29 9.59
C GLY A 301 -13.33 -1.03 9.09
N ILE A 302 -12.00 -1.00 9.19
CA ILE A 302 -11.17 0.16 8.85
C ILE A 302 -10.11 -0.21 7.81
N LYS A 303 -9.79 0.71 6.90
CA LYS A 303 -8.69 0.59 5.92
C LYS A 303 -8.01 1.95 5.72
N CYS A 304 -6.74 1.95 5.34
CA CYS A 304 -6.03 3.15 4.92
C CYS A 304 -5.57 2.98 3.47
N ASP A 305 -5.76 4.01 2.64
CA ASP A 305 -5.24 4.00 1.28
C ASP A 305 -3.77 4.45 1.22
N LEU A 306 -3.21 4.41 0.01
CA LEU A 306 -1.82 4.78 -0.26
C LEU A 306 -1.55 6.29 -0.07
N GLN A 307 -2.58 7.14 -0.10
CA GLN A 307 -2.49 8.58 0.14
C GLN A 307 -2.61 8.93 1.63
N GLY A 308 -2.84 7.94 2.49
CA GLY A 308 -3.05 8.12 3.92
C GLY A 308 -4.48 8.52 4.28
N ASN A 309 -5.44 8.44 3.35
CA ASN A 309 -6.84 8.59 3.71
C ASN A 309 -7.30 7.33 4.44
N VAL A 310 -8.08 7.52 5.50
CA VAL A 310 -8.60 6.46 6.36
C VAL A 310 -10.08 6.32 6.09
N TYR A 311 -10.52 5.07 5.93
CA TYR A 311 -11.87 4.66 5.56
C TYR A 311 -12.42 3.79 6.69
N SER A 312 -13.68 3.97 7.05
CA SER A 312 -14.33 3.05 7.97
C SER A 312 -15.77 2.78 7.57
N GLY A 313 -16.19 1.53 7.75
CA GLY A 313 -17.58 1.11 7.70
C GLY A 313 -18.31 1.72 8.89
N CYS A 314 -19.43 2.37 8.62
CA CYS A 314 -20.21 3.13 9.57
C CYS A 314 -21.71 2.84 9.37
N GLY A 315 -22.55 3.43 10.22
CA GLY A 315 -23.97 3.09 10.31
C GLY A 315 -24.80 3.37 9.05
N ASP A 316 -24.29 4.15 8.10
CA ASP A 316 -24.97 4.50 6.86
C ASP A 316 -24.12 4.35 5.59
N GLY A 317 -22.93 3.76 5.71
CA GLY A 317 -22.04 3.60 4.57
C GLY A 317 -20.56 3.55 4.96
N VAL A 318 -19.70 3.95 4.02
CA VAL A 318 -18.27 4.15 4.24
C VAL A 318 -17.97 5.63 4.40
N GLU A 319 -17.36 6.01 5.52
CA GLU A 319 -16.87 7.36 5.77
C GLU A 319 -15.37 7.45 5.46
N VAL A 320 -14.94 8.55 4.83
CA VAL A 320 -13.55 8.73 4.37
C VAL A 320 -12.97 10.03 4.93
N TRP A 321 -11.86 9.91 5.66
CA TRP A 321 -11.11 11.02 6.23
C TRP A 321 -9.74 11.13 5.60
N ASN A 322 -9.28 12.35 5.33
CA ASN A 322 -7.90 12.58 4.87
C ASN A 322 -6.89 12.48 6.04
N PRO A 323 -5.57 12.50 5.78
CA PRO A 323 -4.55 12.41 6.84
C PRO A 323 -4.63 13.50 7.92
N ALA A 324 -5.32 14.60 7.64
CA ALA A 324 -5.57 15.69 8.59
C ALA A 324 -6.87 15.49 9.40
N ALA A 325 -7.42 14.27 9.42
CA ALA A 325 -8.67 13.92 10.09
C ALA A 325 -9.92 14.69 9.57
N THR A 326 -9.83 15.30 8.39
CA THR A 326 -10.99 15.97 7.78
C THR A 326 -11.84 14.94 7.05
N LEU A 327 -13.12 14.84 7.37
CA LEU A 327 -14.09 14.04 6.61
C LEU A 327 -14.22 14.63 5.20
N ILE A 328 -13.75 13.91 4.18
CA ILE A 328 -13.72 14.40 2.79
C ILE A 328 -14.91 13.93 1.97
N GLY A 329 -15.52 12.80 2.34
CA GLY A 329 -16.73 12.31 1.70
C GLY A 329 -17.25 11.01 2.31
N ARG A 330 -18.41 10.56 1.81
CA ARG A 330 -19.10 9.35 2.26
C ARG A 330 -19.71 8.60 1.09
N ILE A 331 -19.62 7.29 1.12
CA ILE A 331 -20.28 6.37 0.20
C ILE A 331 -21.45 5.75 0.98
N LEU A 332 -22.65 6.27 0.76
CA LEU A 332 -23.86 5.83 1.46
C LEU A 332 -24.33 4.49 0.91
N VAL A 333 -24.55 3.55 1.82
CA VAL A 333 -25.11 2.23 1.52
C VAL A 333 -26.28 1.99 2.47
N PRO A 334 -27.51 1.77 1.96
CA PRO A 334 -28.67 1.48 2.78
C PRO A 334 -28.42 0.30 3.72
N GLY A 335 -28.67 0.49 5.01
CA GLY A 335 -28.41 -0.53 6.04
C GLY A 335 -27.00 -0.45 6.65
N GLY A 336 -26.13 0.44 6.16
CA GLY A 336 -24.79 0.64 6.69
C GLY A 336 -23.76 -0.34 6.11
N VAL A 337 -22.51 -0.22 6.57
CA VAL A 337 -21.40 -1.10 6.19
C VAL A 337 -20.65 -1.50 7.45
N ALA A 338 -20.59 -2.81 7.74
CA ALA A 338 -19.79 -3.35 8.83
C ALA A 338 -18.31 -3.52 8.42
N ASN A 339 -18.05 -4.10 7.25
CA ASN A 339 -16.68 -4.24 6.74
C ASN A 339 -16.60 -4.10 5.21
N PHE A 340 -15.40 -3.86 4.70
CA PHE A 340 -15.11 -3.73 3.27
C PHE A 340 -13.62 -3.97 3.00
N CYS A 341 -13.29 -4.27 1.75
CA CYS A 341 -11.91 -4.35 1.27
C CYS A 341 -11.70 -3.57 -0.01
N PHE A 342 -10.45 -3.17 -0.22
CA PHE A 342 -9.98 -2.85 -1.55
C PHE A 342 -9.75 -4.15 -2.33
N ASP A 343 -9.97 -4.11 -3.64
CA ASP A 343 -9.75 -5.27 -4.50
C ASP A 343 -8.27 -5.58 -4.71
N GLY A 344 -7.34 -4.92 -4.01
CA GLY A 344 -5.95 -5.38 -3.89
C GLY A 344 -5.17 -5.56 -5.19
N LYS A 345 -5.72 -5.26 -6.37
CA LYS A 345 -5.05 -5.42 -7.67
C LYS A 345 -3.92 -4.41 -7.83
N ASP A 346 -4.05 -3.29 -7.13
CA ASP A 346 -3.00 -2.29 -6.95
C ASP A 346 -2.06 -2.61 -5.75
N ASN A 347 -2.32 -3.70 -5.01
CA ASN A 347 -1.78 -3.97 -3.67
C ASN A 347 -1.37 -5.44 -3.39
N GLU A 348 -1.26 -6.34 -4.37
CA GLU A 348 -0.68 -7.67 -4.13
C GLU A 348 0.83 -7.60 -4.01
N GLY A 349 1.30 -7.65 -2.77
CA GLY A 349 2.70 -7.77 -2.43
C GLY A 349 3.25 -6.42 -2.00
N GLY A 350 3.53 -6.30 -0.71
CA GLY A 350 4.20 -5.11 -0.17
C GLY A 350 5.47 -4.82 -0.96
N LEU A 351 5.39 -3.85 -1.88
CA LEU A 351 6.49 -3.18 -2.56
C LEU A 351 5.86 -2.16 -3.50
N ILE A 352 5.98 -0.90 -3.11
CA ILE A 352 5.79 0.28 -3.97
C ILE A 352 6.87 0.24 -5.05
N GLY A 353 6.74 -0.67 -6.02
CA GLY A 353 7.51 -0.70 -7.26
C GLY A 353 6.78 -0.04 -8.42
N ASN A 354 5.48 0.25 -8.25
CA ASN A 354 4.57 0.38 -9.38
C ASN A 354 4.07 1.83 -9.56
N ARG A 355 4.45 2.77 -8.66
CA ARG A 355 4.12 4.21 -8.76
C ARG A 355 5.25 5.06 -8.16
N GLY A 356 5.68 6.08 -8.89
CA GLY A 356 6.81 6.96 -8.55
C GLY A 356 7.47 7.54 -9.80
N ILE A 357 8.49 8.39 -9.63
CA ILE A 357 9.13 9.08 -10.77
C ILE A 357 9.76 8.08 -11.76
N GLY A 358 10.39 7.00 -11.26
CA GLY A 358 10.95 5.95 -12.10
C GLY A 358 9.93 5.28 -13.02
N PHE A 359 8.72 4.98 -12.51
CA PHE A 359 7.63 4.42 -13.32
C PHE A 359 7.20 5.41 -14.42
N SER A 360 7.00 6.68 -14.06
CA SER A 360 6.61 7.72 -15.03
C SER A 360 7.68 7.98 -16.09
N ILE A 361 8.96 7.90 -15.73
CA ILE A 361 10.07 7.96 -16.70
C ILE A 361 9.94 6.82 -17.71
N THR A 362 9.77 5.58 -17.25
CA THR A 362 9.59 4.42 -18.14
C THR A 362 8.34 4.55 -18.99
N GLN A 363 7.23 5.04 -18.43
CA GLN A 363 5.99 5.29 -19.17
C GLN A 363 6.21 6.26 -20.32
N VAL A 364 6.76 7.45 -20.04
CA VAL A 364 6.92 8.49 -21.05
C VAL A 364 7.94 8.07 -22.12
N LEU A 365 9.08 7.48 -21.72
CA LEU A 365 10.06 6.95 -22.66
C LEU A 365 9.47 5.82 -23.51
N GLY A 366 8.77 4.87 -22.90
CA GLY A 366 8.15 3.73 -23.58
C GLY A 366 7.07 4.13 -24.58
N LEU A 367 6.37 5.25 -24.33
CA LEU A 367 5.40 5.82 -25.27
C LEU A 367 6.07 6.62 -26.40
N ARG A 368 7.10 7.41 -26.10
CA ARG A 368 7.74 8.32 -27.08
C ARG A 368 8.85 7.65 -27.91
N SER A 369 9.40 6.55 -27.44
CA SER A 369 10.48 5.81 -28.11
C SER A 369 10.27 4.30 -27.95
N PRO A 370 9.20 3.75 -28.57
CA PRO A 370 8.82 2.34 -28.44
C PRO A 370 9.81 1.36 -29.08
N GLN A 371 10.73 1.84 -29.92
CA GLN A 371 11.78 1.04 -30.55
C GLN A 371 12.90 0.62 -29.59
N ASN A 372 12.97 1.22 -28.40
CA ASN A 372 13.99 0.92 -27.40
C ASN A 372 13.54 -0.18 -26.44
N ILE A 373 14.52 -0.78 -25.76
CA ILE A 373 14.29 -1.74 -24.68
C ILE A 373 14.47 -1.02 -23.35
N TYR A 374 13.51 -1.17 -22.44
CA TYR A 374 13.56 -0.59 -21.10
C TYR A 374 13.64 -1.69 -20.05
N ILE A 375 14.65 -1.62 -19.19
CA ILE A 375 14.87 -2.57 -18.11
C ILE A 375 14.46 -1.91 -16.80
N LEU A 376 13.37 -2.38 -16.20
CA LEU A 376 12.93 -1.95 -14.89
C LEU A 376 13.74 -2.69 -13.83
N ALA A 377 14.59 -1.94 -13.13
CA ALA A 377 15.38 -2.45 -12.03
C ALA A 377 14.62 -2.24 -10.71
N CYS A 378 14.19 -3.34 -10.08
CA CYS A 378 13.31 -3.30 -8.91
C CYS A 378 13.85 -4.19 -7.78
N ARG A 379 13.70 -3.76 -6.52
CA ARG A 379 14.01 -4.61 -5.35
C ARG A 379 13.16 -5.88 -5.29
N SER A 380 11.99 -5.86 -5.94
CA SER A 380 11.13 -7.01 -6.13
C SER A 380 10.82 -7.20 -7.60
N VAL A 381 11.17 -8.39 -8.08
CA VAL A 381 10.88 -8.83 -9.45
C VAL A 381 9.37 -8.94 -9.67
N THR A 382 8.61 -9.35 -8.65
CA THR A 382 7.14 -9.43 -8.74
C THR A 382 6.52 -8.07 -9.03
N SER A 383 6.89 -7.06 -8.24
CA SER A 383 6.41 -5.69 -8.40
C SER A 383 6.87 -5.08 -9.73
N GLY A 384 8.09 -5.42 -10.19
CA GLY A 384 8.55 -5.03 -11.52
C GLY A 384 7.67 -5.60 -12.65
N HIS A 385 7.26 -6.87 -12.57
CA HIS A 385 6.36 -7.47 -13.57
C HIS A 385 4.94 -6.88 -13.52
N GLU A 386 4.45 -6.48 -12.35
CA GLU A 386 3.20 -5.75 -12.22
C GLU A 386 3.30 -4.36 -12.86
N ALA A 387 4.37 -3.63 -12.58
CA ALA A 387 4.65 -2.35 -13.23
C ALA A 387 4.69 -2.49 -14.76
N VAL A 388 5.28 -3.56 -15.30
CA VAL A 388 5.25 -3.86 -16.74
C VAL A 388 3.82 -4.02 -17.27
N LYS A 389 2.97 -4.78 -16.57
CA LYS A 389 1.56 -4.96 -16.96
C LYS A 389 0.81 -3.63 -16.96
N GLU A 390 1.02 -2.79 -15.95
CA GLU A 390 0.38 -1.47 -15.87
C GLU A 390 0.87 -0.53 -16.97
N LEU A 391 2.17 -0.49 -17.26
CA LEU A 391 2.72 0.27 -18.39
C LEU A 391 2.12 -0.16 -19.73
N GLN A 392 1.94 -1.48 -19.93
CA GLN A 392 1.30 -2.02 -21.13
C GLN A 392 -0.17 -1.60 -21.23
N LYS A 393 -0.93 -1.63 -20.13
CA LYS A 393 -2.31 -1.11 -20.08
C LYS A 393 -2.39 0.38 -20.43
N LEU A 394 -1.37 1.16 -20.03
CA LEU A 394 -1.23 2.58 -20.35
C LEU A 394 -0.75 2.83 -21.80
N GLY A 395 -0.64 1.80 -22.63
CA GLY A 395 -0.33 1.90 -24.05
C GLY A 395 1.16 1.85 -24.40
N VAL A 396 2.04 1.57 -23.43
CA VAL A 396 3.48 1.38 -23.71
C VAL A 396 3.65 0.10 -24.54
N LYS A 397 4.15 0.27 -25.77
CA LYS A 397 4.44 -0.84 -26.70
C LYS A 397 5.92 -1.22 -26.75
N ALA A 398 6.77 -0.47 -26.06
CA ALA A 398 8.18 -0.78 -25.97
C ALA A 398 8.43 -2.15 -25.35
N GLN A 399 9.56 -2.77 -25.67
CA GLN A 399 9.98 -3.98 -24.97
C GLN A 399 10.36 -3.61 -23.53
N LEU A 400 9.67 -4.19 -22.56
CA LEU A 400 9.93 -4.02 -21.14
C LEU A 400 10.51 -5.31 -20.57
N ASP A 401 11.61 -5.19 -19.82
CA ASP A 401 12.24 -6.28 -19.09
C ASP A 401 12.37 -5.91 -17.61
N VAL A 402 12.55 -6.91 -16.74
CA VAL A 402 12.64 -6.71 -15.29
C VAL A 402 13.90 -7.38 -14.75
N VAL A 403 14.63 -6.69 -13.90
CA VAL A 403 15.78 -7.25 -13.17
C VAL A 403 15.70 -6.89 -11.69
N GLU A 404 16.11 -7.82 -10.83
CA GLU A 404 16.26 -7.53 -9.40
C GLU A 404 17.41 -6.57 -9.17
N LEU A 405 17.17 -5.47 -8.46
CA LEU A 405 18.22 -4.54 -8.04
C LEU A 405 17.82 -3.85 -6.74
N ASP A 406 18.54 -4.15 -5.65
CA ASP A 406 18.62 -3.30 -4.47
C ASP A 406 19.97 -2.60 -4.46
N ILE A 407 19.95 -1.28 -4.65
CA ILE A 407 21.17 -0.47 -4.76
C ILE A 407 22.02 -0.49 -3.48
N MET A 408 21.46 -0.91 -2.34
CA MET A 408 22.18 -1.07 -1.07
C MET A 408 22.67 -2.50 -0.83
N ASN A 409 22.52 -3.40 -1.83
CA ASN A 409 22.98 -4.78 -1.77
C ASN A 409 23.89 -5.10 -2.96
N ASP A 410 25.20 -5.14 -2.69
CA ASP A 410 26.25 -5.37 -3.67
C ASP A 410 26.03 -6.62 -4.55
N SER A 411 25.49 -7.70 -3.97
CA SER A 411 25.27 -8.94 -4.72
C SER A 411 24.20 -8.74 -5.80
N THR A 412 23.14 -7.99 -5.51
CA THR A 412 22.10 -7.69 -6.49
C THR A 412 22.61 -6.74 -7.58
N ILE A 413 23.47 -5.76 -7.22
CA ILE A 413 24.11 -4.85 -8.18
C ILE A 413 24.96 -5.64 -9.20
N ILE A 414 25.82 -6.54 -8.70
CA ILE A 414 26.68 -7.39 -9.55
C ILE A 414 25.84 -8.30 -10.44
N ASN A 415 24.80 -8.94 -9.88
CA ASN A 415 23.96 -9.86 -10.63
C ASN A 415 23.14 -9.14 -11.71
N ALA A 416 22.64 -7.93 -11.43
CA ALA A 416 21.93 -7.13 -12.42
C ALA A 416 22.83 -6.72 -13.59
N ALA A 417 24.07 -6.28 -13.32
CA ALA A 417 25.04 -5.97 -14.37
C ALA A 417 25.37 -7.21 -15.22
N LYS A 418 25.64 -8.36 -14.60
CA LYS A 418 25.87 -9.63 -15.32
C LYS A 418 24.68 -10.04 -16.17
N TYR A 419 23.46 -9.86 -15.66
CA TYR A 419 22.24 -10.12 -16.40
C TYR A 419 22.17 -9.26 -17.66
N VAL A 420 22.38 -7.94 -17.54
CA VAL A 420 22.37 -7.02 -18.68
C VAL A 420 23.49 -7.35 -19.67
N GLU A 421 24.69 -7.66 -19.18
CA GLU A 421 25.80 -8.10 -20.03
C GLU A 421 25.45 -9.36 -20.82
N SER A 422 24.96 -10.40 -20.14
CA SER A 422 24.67 -11.69 -20.77
C SER A 422 23.54 -11.62 -21.80
N LYS A 423 22.52 -10.79 -21.55
CA LYS A 423 21.30 -10.73 -22.36
C LYS A 423 21.39 -9.67 -23.47
N TYR A 424 22.01 -8.53 -23.19
CA TYR A 424 22.02 -7.37 -24.08
C TYR A 424 23.42 -6.96 -24.56
N GLY A 425 24.48 -7.41 -23.88
CA GLY A 425 25.88 -7.16 -24.25
C GLY A 425 26.38 -5.74 -23.96
N ARG A 426 25.50 -4.75 -23.84
CA ARG A 426 25.79 -3.34 -23.53
C ARG A 426 24.64 -2.68 -22.76
N LEU A 427 24.88 -1.47 -22.28
CA LEU A 427 23.84 -0.57 -21.76
C LEU A 427 24.02 0.80 -22.41
N ASP A 428 22.96 1.44 -22.88
CA ASP A 428 23.05 2.77 -23.51
C ASP A 428 22.77 3.90 -22.51
N VAL A 429 21.86 3.67 -21.56
CA VAL A 429 21.43 4.69 -20.60
C VAL A 429 21.27 4.08 -19.21
N LEU A 430 21.82 4.73 -18.19
CA LEU A 430 21.57 4.44 -16.79
C LEU A 430 20.84 5.61 -16.12
N ILE A 431 19.75 5.32 -15.41
CA ILE A 431 18.99 6.33 -14.67
C ILE A 431 19.01 5.95 -13.19
N ASN A 432 19.82 6.67 -12.41
CA ASN A 432 19.87 6.51 -10.96
C ASN A 432 18.72 7.29 -10.32
N ASN A 433 17.53 6.68 -10.32
CA ASN A 433 16.30 7.24 -9.74
C ASN A 433 16.12 6.91 -8.25
N ALA A 434 16.57 5.74 -7.82
CA ALA A 434 16.34 5.27 -6.45
C ALA A 434 16.97 6.21 -5.42
N GLY A 435 16.27 6.45 -4.32
CA GLY A 435 16.73 7.26 -3.21
C GLY A 435 15.73 7.26 -2.06
N ILE A 436 16.19 7.71 -0.89
CA ILE A 436 15.39 7.77 0.34
C ILE A 436 15.42 9.17 0.96
N ALA A 437 14.38 9.50 1.72
CA ALA A 437 14.34 10.60 2.66
C ALA A 437 13.63 10.12 3.92
N SER A 438 14.26 10.26 5.08
CA SER A 438 13.66 9.91 6.36
C SER A 438 14.14 10.86 7.44
N LEU A 439 13.32 11.05 8.48
CA LEU A 439 13.74 11.72 9.70
C LEU A 439 14.51 10.74 10.60
N PRO A 440 15.40 11.23 11.48
CA PRO A 440 15.99 10.38 12.51
C PRO A 440 14.89 9.84 13.43
N LYS A 441 15.06 8.61 13.91
CA LYS A 441 14.08 7.93 14.78
C LYS A 441 13.88 8.65 16.11
N SER A 442 14.88 9.40 16.56
CA SER A 442 14.83 10.25 17.73
C SER A 442 15.89 11.36 17.64
N ASN A 443 15.94 12.23 18.65
CA ASN A 443 16.98 13.26 18.78
C ASN A 443 18.30 12.73 19.37
N SER A 444 18.48 11.42 19.49
CA SER A 444 19.73 10.83 19.98
C SER A 444 20.87 11.05 18.98
N LEU A 445 22.10 11.22 19.47
CA LEU A 445 23.28 11.35 18.60
C LEU A 445 23.46 10.13 17.68
N GLN A 446 23.09 8.94 18.17
CA GLN A 446 23.17 7.70 17.40
C GLN A 446 22.17 7.69 16.25
N ASP A 447 20.90 8.00 16.50
CA ASP A 447 19.86 8.00 15.47
C ASP A 447 20.09 9.10 14.43
N MET A 448 20.62 10.25 14.85
CA MET A 448 21.02 11.30 13.92
C MET A 448 22.15 10.84 13.00
N ARG A 449 23.21 10.20 13.53
CA ARG A 449 24.30 9.65 12.71
C ARG A 449 23.81 8.55 11.78
N GLU A 450 23.01 7.62 12.30
CA GLU A 450 22.45 6.52 11.53
C GLU A 450 21.60 7.05 10.37
N ASN A 451 20.73 8.03 10.61
CA ASN A 451 19.93 8.66 9.56
C ASN A 451 20.79 9.26 8.44
N PHE A 452 21.87 9.97 8.78
CA PHE A 452 22.81 10.49 7.79
C PHE A 452 23.52 9.36 7.04
N ASN A 453 24.03 8.35 7.74
CA ASN A 453 24.72 7.22 7.14
C ASN A 453 23.82 6.45 6.18
N THR A 454 22.60 6.10 6.58
CA THR A 454 21.65 5.39 5.71
C THR A 454 21.28 6.24 4.49
N THR A 455 21.02 7.54 4.69
CA THR A 455 20.65 8.45 3.59
C THR A 455 21.81 8.63 2.60
N PHE A 456 23.04 8.79 3.10
CA PHE A 456 24.24 8.88 2.26
C PHE A 456 24.54 7.55 1.58
N ASN A 457 24.30 6.43 2.25
CA ASN A 457 24.50 5.12 1.65
C ASN A 457 23.61 4.97 0.41
N ALA A 458 22.30 5.11 0.59
CA ALA A 458 21.34 4.98 -0.49
C ALA A 458 21.51 6.03 -1.60
N ASN A 459 21.69 7.31 -1.25
CA ASN A 459 21.64 8.40 -2.22
C ASN A 459 22.99 8.71 -2.88
N ILE A 460 24.11 8.20 -2.34
CA ILE A 460 25.47 8.54 -2.81
C ILE A 460 26.31 7.30 -3.06
N THR A 461 26.68 6.54 -2.02
CA THR A 461 27.67 5.46 -2.19
C THR A 461 27.09 4.31 -3.00
N SER A 462 25.81 3.97 -2.80
CA SER A 462 25.07 3.04 -3.65
C SER A 462 24.96 3.52 -5.10
N VAL A 463 24.72 4.81 -5.34
CA VAL A 463 24.66 5.38 -6.70
C VAL A 463 26.03 5.24 -7.39
N MET A 464 27.12 5.52 -6.67
CA MET A 464 28.47 5.33 -7.19
C MET A 464 28.77 3.86 -7.47
N ALA A 465 28.39 2.94 -6.57
CA ALA A 465 28.60 1.50 -6.72
C ALA A 465 27.85 0.93 -7.94
N VAL A 466 26.57 1.28 -8.09
CA VAL A 466 25.76 0.91 -9.26
C VAL A 466 26.41 1.45 -10.53
N THR A 467 26.67 2.76 -10.57
CA THR A 467 27.23 3.39 -11.77
C THR A 467 28.56 2.77 -12.17
N SER A 468 29.46 2.55 -11.20
CA SER A 468 30.77 1.91 -11.42
C SER A 468 30.66 0.50 -11.97
N THR A 469 29.66 -0.27 -11.50
CA THR A 469 29.45 -1.65 -11.94
C THR A 469 28.86 -1.72 -13.35
N PHE A 470 28.03 -0.74 -13.74
CA PHE A 470 27.43 -0.66 -15.08
C PHE A 470 28.27 0.10 -16.10
N LEU A 471 29.29 0.84 -15.67
CA LEU A 471 30.18 1.62 -16.54
C LEU A 471 30.85 0.81 -17.67
N PRO A 472 31.36 -0.42 -17.44
CA PRO A 472 31.88 -1.25 -18.52
C PRO A 472 30.86 -1.55 -19.63
N LEU A 473 29.57 -1.64 -19.28
CA LEU A 473 28.48 -1.84 -20.26
C LEU A 473 28.11 -0.55 -20.97
N LEU A 474 28.08 0.58 -20.25
CA LEU A 474 27.89 1.91 -20.82
C LEU A 474 28.99 2.23 -21.84
N HIS A 475 30.23 1.85 -21.53
CA HIS A 475 31.36 2.04 -22.44
C HIS A 475 31.26 1.23 -23.75
N LYS A 476 30.34 0.27 -23.87
CA LYS A 476 30.07 -0.43 -25.13
C LYS A 476 29.02 0.29 -25.99
N SER A 477 28.36 1.34 -25.47
CA SER A 477 27.41 2.17 -26.21
C SER A 477 28.11 3.23 -27.06
N GLN A 478 27.44 3.66 -28.15
CA GLN A 478 27.86 4.79 -28.97
C GLN A 478 27.52 6.14 -28.30
N GLU A 479 26.39 6.21 -27.59
CA GLU A 479 25.92 7.42 -26.90
C GLU A 479 25.58 7.14 -25.43
N PRO A 480 26.55 6.73 -24.60
CA PRO A 480 26.27 6.41 -23.21
C PRO A 480 25.87 7.63 -22.40
N LYS A 481 24.79 7.48 -21.63
CA LYS A 481 24.22 8.54 -20.78
C LYS A 481 23.99 8.04 -19.37
N VAL A 482 24.25 8.88 -18.39
CA VAL A 482 23.90 8.66 -16.97
C VAL A 482 23.13 9.85 -16.45
N VAL A 483 21.92 9.59 -15.94
CA VAL A 483 21.10 10.62 -15.29
C VAL A 483 20.90 10.28 -13.82
N ASN A 484 21.44 11.13 -12.95
CA ASN A 484 21.26 11.04 -11.51
C ASN A 484 20.04 11.89 -11.10
N VAL A 485 18.95 11.25 -10.65
CA VAL A 485 17.76 11.97 -10.20
C VAL A 485 18.05 12.60 -8.84
N SER A 486 18.28 13.91 -8.87
CA SER A 486 18.59 14.73 -7.71
C SER A 486 17.32 15.38 -7.16
N SER A 487 17.41 16.62 -6.67
CA SER A 487 16.30 17.37 -6.11
C SER A 487 16.62 18.86 -6.13
N GLY A 488 15.62 19.73 -6.25
CA GLY A 488 15.81 21.16 -6.02
C GLY A 488 16.52 21.47 -4.71
N ARG A 489 16.34 20.63 -3.66
CA ARG A 489 17.07 20.74 -2.38
C ARG A 489 18.57 20.44 -2.47
N GLY A 490 19.04 19.83 -3.55
CA GLY A 490 20.46 19.66 -3.85
C GLY A 490 21.14 20.94 -4.30
N SER A 491 20.37 21.98 -4.66
CA SER A 491 20.90 23.31 -4.95
C SER A 491 21.23 24.06 -3.66
N VAL A 492 22.52 24.27 -3.40
CA VAL A 492 23.01 25.09 -2.29
C VAL A 492 22.63 26.55 -2.53
N THR A 493 22.71 27.04 -3.77
CA THR A 493 22.33 28.41 -4.14
C THR A 493 20.86 28.68 -3.84
N ARG A 494 19.94 27.80 -4.26
CA ARG A 494 18.51 27.97 -3.99
C ARG A 494 18.21 27.92 -2.49
N SER A 495 18.90 27.02 -1.78
CA SER A 495 18.75 26.88 -0.33
C SER A 495 19.24 28.12 0.42
N ALA A 496 20.43 28.65 0.06
CA ALA A 496 21.00 29.85 0.66
C ALA A 496 20.17 31.10 0.39
N ASN A 497 19.56 31.19 -0.80
CA ASN A 497 18.73 32.32 -1.21
C ASN A 497 17.26 32.20 -0.78
N SER A 498 16.90 31.22 0.07
CA SER A 498 15.52 30.99 0.53
C SER A 498 14.50 30.82 -0.60
N GLN A 499 14.93 30.30 -1.75
CA GLN A 499 14.07 30.03 -2.91
C GLN A 499 13.32 28.70 -2.77
N LEU A 500 13.56 27.96 -1.70
CA LEU A 500 12.91 26.70 -1.37
C LEU A 500 12.18 26.80 -0.02
N PRO A 501 11.11 26.03 0.18
CA PRO A 501 10.46 25.92 1.49
C PRO A 501 11.43 25.44 2.58
N PRO A 502 11.13 25.75 3.86
CA PRO A 502 11.94 25.32 5.00
C PRO A 502 12.32 23.83 4.93
N THR A 503 13.56 23.53 5.31
CA THR A 503 14.11 22.17 5.24
C THR A 503 13.51 21.31 6.35
N ALA A 504 12.74 20.30 5.93
CA ALA A 504 12.19 19.30 6.86
C ALA A 504 13.19 18.16 7.13
N VAL A 505 13.97 17.74 6.13
CA VAL A 505 14.91 16.60 6.23
C VAL A 505 16.29 17.06 5.77
N VAL A 506 17.16 17.37 6.73
CA VAL A 506 18.50 17.94 6.46
C VAL A 506 19.40 16.93 5.73
N SER A 507 19.45 15.67 6.20
CA SER A 507 20.24 14.60 5.60
C SER A 507 19.94 14.39 4.11
N TYR A 508 18.66 14.45 3.74
CA TYR A 508 18.21 14.35 2.36
C TYR A 508 18.75 15.50 1.49
N GLY A 509 18.56 16.75 1.92
CA GLY A 509 19.03 17.93 1.16
C GLY A 509 20.54 17.87 0.94
N VAL A 510 21.30 17.63 2.01
CA VAL A 510 22.77 17.51 1.95
C VAL A 510 23.18 16.34 1.04
N SER A 511 22.51 15.19 1.13
CA SER A 511 22.81 14.05 0.24
C SER A 511 22.57 14.41 -1.23
N LYS A 512 21.54 15.20 -1.57
CA LYS A 512 21.30 15.60 -2.96
C LYS A 512 22.31 16.64 -3.46
N SER A 513 22.83 17.51 -2.58
CA SER A 513 23.99 18.36 -2.92
C SER A 513 25.26 17.52 -3.14
N ALA A 514 25.49 16.49 -2.33
CA ALA A 514 26.59 15.56 -2.54
C ALA A 514 26.43 14.73 -3.83
N LEU A 515 25.20 14.37 -4.21
CA LEU A 515 24.91 13.68 -5.47
C LEU A 515 25.19 14.59 -6.67
N ASN A 516 24.86 15.87 -6.55
CA ASN A 516 25.21 16.89 -7.54
C ASN A 516 26.73 17.01 -7.71
N ALA A 517 27.49 17.07 -6.62
CA ALA A 517 28.95 17.08 -6.66
C ALA A 517 29.51 15.78 -7.28
N LEU A 518 28.97 14.62 -6.90
CA LEU A 518 29.33 13.32 -7.48
C LEU A 518 29.14 13.33 -9.00
N THR A 519 28.00 13.80 -9.51
CA THR A 519 27.76 13.92 -10.96
C THR A 519 28.82 14.76 -11.66
N VAL A 520 29.22 15.91 -11.08
CA VAL A 520 30.25 16.78 -11.67
C VAL A 520 31.60 16.09 -11.70
N ASP A 521 32.01 15.47 -10.60
CA ASP A 521 33.31 14.81 -10.52
C ASP A 521 33.38 13.56 -11.39
N MET A 522 32.27 12.80 -11.53
CA MET A 522 32.18 11.72 -12.50
C MET A 522 32.33 12.24 -13.92
N GLN A 523 31.64 13.32 -14.31
CA GLN A 523 31.84 13.89 -15.65
C GLN A 523 33.29 14.30 -15.90
N ARG A 524 33.96 14.93 -14.91
CA ARG A 524 35.34 15.36 -15.04
C ARG A 524 36.31 14.18 -15.12
N ALA A 525 36.07 13.13 -14.33
CA ALA A 525 36.85 11.90 -14.40
C ALA A 525 36.70 11.23 -15.77
N GLU A 526 35.49 11.19 -16.35
CA GLU A 526 35.24 10.65 -17.68
C GLU A 526 35.94 11.47 -18.76
N ASP A 527 35.84 12.80 -18.67
CA ASP A 527 36.49 13.71 -19.60
C ASP A 527 38.02 13.55 -19.57
N ALA A 528 38.59 13.26 -18.40
CA ALA A 528 40.01 12.98 -18.21
C ALA A 528 40.41 11.52 -18.53
N GLY A 529 39.46 10.61 -18.78
CA GLY A 529 39.71 9.18 -19.03
C GLY A 529 40.12 8.38 -17.79
N ILE A 530 39.65 8.75 -16.59
CA ILE A 530 40.07 8.20 -15.28
C ILE A 530 39.00 7.25 -14.67
N ILE A 531 37.92 6.93 -15.39
CA ILE A 531 36.86 6.06 -14.87
C ILE A 531 37.17 4.59 -15.12
N ASP A 532 38.08 4.04 -14.32
CA ASP A 532 38.10 2.62 -14.01
C ASP A 532 38.06 2.46 -12.49
N VAL A 533 37.34 1.46 -11.98
CA VAL A 533 37.28 1.11 -10.55
C VAL A 533 38.66 0.78 -9.97
N ASP A 534 39.61 0.41 -10.84
CA ASP A 534 41.01 0.15 -10.52
C ASP A 534 41.92 1.39 -10.61
N GLY A 535 41.38 2.58 -10.92
CA GLY A 535 42.16 3.80 -11.15
C GLY A 535 43.02 3.77 -12.43
N LYS A 536 42.76 2.82 -13.33
CA LYS A 536 43.42 2.73 -14.63
C LYS A 536 42.80 3.74 -15.60
N ARG A 537 43.63 4.32 -16.46
CA ARG A 537 43.13 5.13 -17.57
C ARG A 537 42.47 4.22 -18.58
N VAL A 538 41.19 4.47 -18.87
CA VAL A 538 40.54 3.90 -20.04
C VAL A 538 40.81 4.90 -21.17
N GLU A 539 41.83 4.63 -21.98
CA GLU A 539 42.09 5.42 -23.18
C GLU A 539 40.95 5.17 -24.17
N LYS A 540 40.05 6.16 -24.28
CA LYS A 540 39.09 6.25 -25.36
C LYS A 540 39.31 7.55 -26.12
N GLU A 541 39.70 7.42 -27.37
CA GLU A 541 39.65 8.52 -28.35
C GLU A 541 38.22 8.66 -28.88
N GLY A 542 37.77 9.90 -29.10
CA GLY A 542 36.51 10.22 -29.78
C GLY A 542 35.24 10.25 -28.90
N ASP A 543 34.10 10.19 -29.59
CA ASP A 543 32.75 10.57 -29.11
C ASP A 543 32.06 9.52 -28.22
N GLY A 544 32.79 8.53 -27.70
CA GLY A 544 32.25 7.39 -26.93
C GLY A 544 32.29 7.53 -25.41
N LYS A 545 32.41 8.77 -24.90
CA LYS A 545 32.46 9.11 -23.45
C LYS A 545 31.07 9.25 -22.85
N VAL A 546 30.88 8.83 -21.61
CA VAL A 546 29.61 8.96 -20.88
C VAL A 546 29.27 10.42 -20.61
N GLU A 547 28.02 10.82 -20.91
CA GLU A 547 27.47 12.12 -20.49
C GLU A 547 26.68 11.96 -19.19
N PHE A 548 27.10 12.66 -18.14
CA PHE A 548 26.50 12.65 -16.81
C PHE A 548 25.67 13.91 -16.59
N TRP A 549 24.47 13.75 -16.04
CA TRP A 549 23.63 14.87 -15.59
C TRP A 549 22.99 14.61 -14.23
N ALA A 550 22.72 15.70 -13.52
CA ALA A 550 21.78 15.69 -12.41
C ALA A 550 20.44 16.23 -12.91
N ALA A 551 19.33 15.66 -12.42
CA ALA A 551 17.99 16.07 -12.82
C ALA A 551 17.12 16.39 -11.59
N ASN A 552 16.48 17.56 -11.57
CA ASN A 552 15.47 17.93 -10.59
C ASN A 552 14.08 17.67 -11.18
N PRO A 553 13.36 16.63 -10.72
CA PRO A 553 12.02 16.34 -11.22
C PRO A 553 10.97 17.34 -10.70
N GLY A 554 11.32 18.20 -9.73
CA GLY A 554 10.36 19.06 -9.04
C GLY A 554 9.65 18.34 -7.88
N HIS A 555 8.68 19.03 -7.28
CA HIS A 555 7.97 18.51 -6.11
C HIS A 555 6.76 17.65 -6.53
N CYS A 556 7.03 16.39 -6.90
CA CYS A 556 6.04 15.47 -7.46
C CYS A 556 5.15 14.78 -6.40
N LYS A 557 3.92 14.44 -6.77
CA LYS A 557 2.97 13.66 -5.94
C LYS A 557 3.34 12.18 -5.95
N THR A 558 4.24 11.75 -5.06
CA THR A 558 4.67 10.35 -4.98
C THR A 558 4.68 9.84 -3.54
N ALA A 559 4.71 8.52 -3.34
CA ALA A 559 4.84 7.93 -2.01
C ALA A 559 6.08 8.44 -1.25
N PHE A 560 7.15 8.79 -1.98
CA PHE A 560 8.41 9.34 -1.45
C PHE A 560 8.23 10.53 -0.50
N ASN A 561 7.20 11.37 -0.70
CA ASN A 561 6.90 12.53 0.15
C ASN A 561 5.50 12.46 0.77
N GLY A 562 4.89 11.26 0.84
CA GLY A 562 3.51 11.09 1.27
C GLY A 562 2.52 11.87 0.40
N PHE A 563 2.77 11.93 -0.91
CA PHE A 563 1.95 12.61 -1.92
C PHE A 563 1.74 14.12 -1.71
N ARG A 564 2.59 14.78 -0.91
CA ARG A 564 2.51 16.23 -0.62
C ARG A 564 2.97 17.14 -1.77
N GLY A 565 3.40 16.56 -2.89
CA GLY A 565 3.83 17.28 -4.09
C GLY A 565 2.71 18.07 -4.77
N LYS A 566 3.08 19.01 -5.62
CA LYS A 566 2.15 19.77 -6.47
C LYS A 566 2.20 19.33 -7.93
N LYS A 567 3.33 18.79 -8.37
CA LYS A 567 3.58 18.38 -9.77
C LYS A 567 3.15 16.93 -9.99
N ASP A 568 2.59 16.63 -11.16
CA ASP A 568 2.31 15.26 -11.54
C ASP A 568 3.63 14.49 -11.77
N PRO A 569 3.75 13.21 -11.37
CA PRO A 569 4.93 12.40 -11.66
C PRO A 569 5.29 12.30 -13.16
N ILE A 570 4.31 12.32 -14.07
CA ILE A 570 4.53 12.35 -15.53
C ILE A 570 5.23 13.65 -15.93
N ASP A 571 4.77 14.79 -15.43
CA ASP A 571 5.42 16.07 -15.69
C ASP A 571 6.84 16.13 -15.07
N GLY A 572 7.01 15.50 -13.91
CA GLY A 572 8.31 15.40 -13.24
C GLY A 572 9.32 14.51 -13.98
N ALA A 573 8.84 13.52 -14.75
CA ALA A 573 9.69 12.66 -15.56
C ALA A 573 10.31 13.41 -16.76
N GLU A 574 9.70 14.51 -17.20
CA GLU A 574 10.06 15.20 -18.44
C GLU A 574 11.52 15.64 -18.49
N VAL A 575 12.09 16.14 -17.39
CA VAL A 575 13.53 16.52 -17.34
C VAL A 575 14.44 15.33 -17.68
N VAL A 576 14.13 14.14 -17.16
CA VAL A 576 14.92 12.94 -17.42
C VAL A 576 14.71 12.49 -18.86
N VAL A 577 13.48 12.51 -19.34
CA VAL A 577 13.12 12.16 -20.73
C VAL A 577 13.88 13.05 -21.72
N GLN A 578 13.93 14.36 -21.49
CA GLN A 578 14.63 15.31 -22.34
C GLN A 578 16.14 15.10 -22.36
N LEU A 579 16.74 14.67 -21.26
CA LEU A 579 18.17 14.33 -21.19
C LEU A 579 18.46 13.01 -21.90
N VAL A 580 17.61 12.00 -21.71
CA VAL A 580 17.77 10.66 -22.32
C VAL A 580 17.63 10.72 -23.84
N LEU A 581 16.60 11.40 -24.34
CA LEU A 581 16.29 11.48 -25.77
C LEU A 581 17.09 12.55 -26.53
N ALA A 582 17.91 13.35 -25.83
CA ALA A 582 18.74 14.35 -26.47
C ALA A 582 19.83 13.74 -27.33
N GLU A 583 20.11 14.34 -28.48
CA GLU A 583 21.36 14.09 -29.21
C GLU A 583 22.56 14.50 -28.35
N ARG A 584 23.68 13.81 -28.52
CA ARG A 584 24.93 14.08 -27.80
C ARG A 584 25.30 15.57 -27.88
N GLY A 585 25.73 16.14 -26.76
CA GLY A 585 26.16 17.54 -26.67
C GLY A 585 25.05 18.59 -26.70
N LYS A 586 23.77 18.21 -26.89
CA LYS A 586 22.64 19.16 -26.85
C LYS A 586 22.52 19.87 -25.50
N TRP A 587 22.66 19.12 -24.41
CA TRP A 587 22.61 19.66 -23.05
C TRP A 587 24.01 19.63 -22.43
N LYS A 588 24.39 20.70 -21.74
CA LYS A 588 25.67 20.78 -21.02
C LYS A 588 25.80 19.60 -20.05
N LYS A 589 26.80 18.76 -20.25
CA LYS A 589 27.16 17.62 -19.39
C LYS A 589 27.82 18.08 -18.08
N GLY A 590 27.75 17.26 -17.05
CA GLY A 590 28.17 17.63 -15.70
C GLY A 590 27.39 18.82 -15.14
N ALA A 591 26.12 18.98 -15.54
CA ALA A 591 25.24 20.06 -15.14
C ALA A 591 23.96 19.54 -14.45
N PHE A 592 23.23 20.45 -13.81
CA PHE A 592 21.99 20.18 -13.10
C PHE A 592 20.81 20.79 -13.86
N TRP A 593 19.82 19.98 -14.22
CA TRP A 593 18.71 20.39 -15.08
C TRP A 593 17.36 20.20 -14.41
N GLU A 594 16.37 20.99 -14.83
CA GLU A 594 14.95 20.80 -14.54
C GLU A 594 14.10 21.11 -15.77
N PHE A 595 12.84 20.67 -15.76
CA PHE A 595 11.85 21.01 -16.78
C PHE A 595 10.69 21.75 -16.12
N GLU A 596 10.59 23.05 -16.37
CA GLU A 596 9.59 23.93 -15.77
C GLU A 596 9.06 24.91 -16.83
N GLU A 597 7.76 25.23 -16.73
CA GLU A 597 7.06 26.14 -17.67
C GLU A 597 7.26 25.76 -19.15
N GLY A 598 7.32 24.46 -19.45
CA GLY A 598 7.41 23.95 -20.82
C GLY A 598 8.82 23.94 -21.43
N GLY A 599 9.88 24.19 -20.65
CA GLY A 599 11.25 24.16 -21.15
C GLY A 599 12.28 23.62 -20.16
N MET A 600 13.41 23.16 -20.70
CA MET A 600 14.59 22.78 -19.92
C MET A 600 15.32 24.00 -19.37
N ARG A 601 15.72 23.97 -18.10
CA ARG A 601 16.45 25.04 -17.40
C ARG A 601 17.61 24.47 -16.60
N GLU A 602 18.77 25.12 -16.66
CA GLU A 602 19.90 24.79 -15.78
C GLU A 602 19.58 25.30 -14.37
N VAL A 603 19.66 24.41 -13.39
CA VAL A 603 19.47 24.72 -11.98
C VAL A 603 20.82 25.14 -11.40
N PRO A 604 20.90 26.28 -10.68
CA PRO A 604 22.15 26.66 -10.03
C PRO A 604 22.54 25.62 -8.97
N TRP A 605 23.84 25.39 -8.82
CA TRP A 605 24.37 24.41 -7.86
C TRP A 605 24.08 24.72 -6.40
#